data_AF-K1DYD8-F1
#
_entry.id   AF-K1DYD8-F1
#
_cell.length_a   1.000
_cell.length_b   1.000
_cell.length_c   1.000
_cell.angle_alpha   90.00
_cell.angle_beta   90.00
_cell.angle_gamma   90.00
#
_symmetry.space_group_name_H-M   'P 1'
#
loop_
_entity.id
_entity.type
_entity.pdbx_description
1 polymer ?
#
loop_
_entity_poly.entity_id
_entity_poly.type
_entity_poly.pdbx_seq_one_letter_code
_entity_poly.pdbx_strand_id
1 'polypeptide(L)'
;MVTPAVIARVVAVFDESGSVGAAARAVGCSHSTARRVLVAAGRFPARPQPLGKPQQRAEFDALIAAGMHHARAAVRVGVTTQTGRYWMRGVRKSHGRTIYPDGRVTGPPATRAARNRPMDEVVGTGRLLSLQERLAIADGLVNFESMRS
;
A
#
# COMPACT_ATOMS: atom_id res chain seq x y z
N MET A 1 15.90 19.37 -12.12
CA MET A 1 14.77 19.95 -12.88
C MET A 1 14.41 18.95 -13.98
N VAL A 2 13.13 18.60 -14.16
CA VAL A 2 12.74 17.66 -15.23
C VAL A 2 12.65 18.42 -16.54
N THR A 3 13.53 18.12 -17.49
CA THR A 3 13.58 18.83 -18.78
C THR A 3 12.60 18.21 -19.79
N PRO A 4 12.19 18.94 -20.84
CA PRO A 4 11.35 18.40 -21.90
C PRO A 4 11.92 17.13 -22.56
N ALA A 5 13.25 17.08 -22.76
CA ALA A 5 13.93 15.90 -23.28
C ALA A 5 13.79 14.68 -22.36
N VAL A 6 13.89 14.87 -21.04
CA VAL A 6 13.65 13.80 -20.05
C VAL A 6 12.19 13.33 -20.09
N ILE A 7 11.24 14.25 -20.21
CA ILE A 7 9.81 13.91 -20.33
C ILE A 7 9.57 13.03 -21.56
N ALA A 8 10.06 13.46 -22.73
CA ALA A 8 9.89 12.73 -23.98
C ALA A 8 10.49 11.33 -23.90
N ARG A 9 11.70 11.18 -23.32
CA ARG A 9 12.35 9.87 -23.17
C ARG A 9 11.59 8.96 -22.20
N VAL A 10 11.05 9.49 -21.10
CA VAL A 10 10.23 8.71 -20.15
C VAL A 10 8.97 8.18 -20.83
N VAL A 11 8.27 9.02 -21.60
CA VAL A 11 7.06 8.62 -22.32
C VAL A 11 7.37 7.55 -23.36
N ALA A 12 8.40 7.75 -24.19
CA ALA A 12 8.77 6.80 -25.24
C ALA A 12 9.10 5.40 -24.69
N VAL A 13 9.92 5.33 -23.63
CA VAL A 13 10.28 4.04 -23.01
C VAL A 13 9.07 3.39 -22.35
N PHE A 14 8.14 4.18 -21.80
CA PHE A 14 6.91 3.64 -21.23
C PHE A 14 5.97 3.09 -22.31
N ASP A 15 5.77 3.81 -23.41
CA ASP A 15 4.91 3.36 -24.51
C ASP A 15 5.44 2.06 -25.14
N GLU A 16 6.77 1.85 -25.17
CA GLU A 16 7.39 0.62 -25.65
C GLU A 16 7.31 -0.54 -24.63
N SER A 17 7.62 -0.28 -23.34
CA SER A 17 7.79 -1.34 -22.34
C SER A 17 6.59 -1.60 -21.44
N GLY A 18 5.63 -0.68 -21.39
CA GLY A 18 4.56 -0.64 -20.40
C GLY A 18 5.05 -0.44 -18.95
N SER A 19 6.33 -0.12 -18.72
CA SER A 19 6.96 -0.16 -17.40
C SER A 19 7.48 1.20 -16.95
N VAL A 20 6.86 1.75 -15.89
CA VAL A 20 7.31 2.99 -15.23
C VAL A 20 8.74 2.84 -14.69
N GLY A 21 9.07 1.65 -14.17
CA GLY A 21 10.40 1.35 -13.64
C GLY A 21 11.48 1.27 -14.73
N ALA A 22 11.16 0.78 -15.93
CA ALA A 22 12.09 0.80 -17.06
C ALA A 22 12.32 2.24 -17.52
N ALA A 23 11.26 3.03 -17.68
CA ALA A 23 11.34 4.44 -18.05
C ALA A 23 12.15 5.28 -17.04
N ALA A 24 11.95 5.05 -15.73
CA ALA A 24 12.70 5.73 -14.69
C ALA A 24 14.21 5.45 -14.77
N ARG A 25 14.59 4.18 -14.96
CA ARG A 25 16.00 3.77 -15.10
C ARG A 25 16.65 4.33 -16.36
N ALA A 26 15.92 4.38 -17.48
CA ALA A 26 16.43 4.88 -18.75
C ALA A 26 16.88 6.35 -18.71
N VAL A 27 16.37 7.14 -17.76
CA VAL A 27 16.72 8.55 -17.57
C VAL A 27 17.37 8.84 -16.21
N GLY A 28 17.65 7.81 -15.41
CA GLY A 28 18.27 7.95 -14.09
C GLY A 28 17.44 8.73 -13.07
N CYS A 29 16.11 8.69 -13.14
CA CYS A 29 15.23 9.38 -12.18
C CYS A 29 14.50 8.42 -11.23
N SER A 30 13.90 8.97 -10.17
CA SER A 30 13.11 8.16 -9.25
C SER A 30 11.83 7.63 -9.92
N HIS A 31 11.37 6.45 -9.50
CA HIS A 31 10.09 5.89 -9.96
C HIS A 31 8.91 6.86 -9.75
N SER A 32 8.88 7.56 -8.62
CA SER A 32 7.84 8.56 -8.31
C SER A 32 7.88 9.75 -9.28
N THR A 33 9.06 10.19 -9.68
CA THR A 33 9.24 11.25 -10.69
C THR A 33 8.74 10.81 -12.05
N ALA A 34 9.17 9.63 -12.53
CA ALA A 34 8.70 9.07 -13.80
C ALA A 34 7.18 8.87 -13.81
N ARG A 35 6.60 8.36 -12.72
CA ARG A 35 5.15 8.23 -12.56
C ARG A 35 4.44 9.59 -12.70
N ARG A 36 4.93 10.64 -12.02
CA ARG A 36 4.33 11.98 -12.10
C ARG A 36 4.34 12.53 -13.53
N VAL A 37 5.44 12.32 -14.25
CA VAL A 37 5.57 12.70 -15.66
C VAL A 37 4.51 11.97 -16.51
N LEU A 38 4.40 10.64 -16.36
CA LEU A 38 3.44 9.85 -17.13
C LEU A 38 1.97 10.18 -16.79
N VAL A 39 1.67 10.51 -15.53
CA VAL A 39 0.34 10.98 -15.12
C VAL A 39 0.03 12.32 -15.76
N ALA A 40 0.96 13.28 -15.72
CA ALA A 40 0.78 14.60 -16.34
C ALA A 40 0.63 14.49 -17.87
N ALA A 41 1.30 13.51 -18.50
CA ALA A 41 1.19 13.21 -19.93
C ALA A 41 -0.05 12.37 -20.29
N GLY A 42 -0.92 12.02 -19.34
CA GLY A 42 -2.11 11.20 -19.58
C GLY A 42 -1.84 9.71 -19.89
N ARG A 43 -0.59 9.25 -19.73
CA ARG A 43 -0.15 7.87 -20.03
C ARG A 43 -0.27 6.91 -18.86
N PHE A 44 -0.49 7.43 -17.65
CA PHE A 44 -0.63 6.61 -16.45
C PHE A 44 -1.75 7.13 -15.54
N PRO A 45 -2.54 6.26 -14.90
CA PRO A 45 -3.62 6.70 -14.02
C PRO A 45 -3.09 7.45 -12.79
N ALA A 46 -3.68 8.62 -12.52
CA ALA A 46 -3.37 9.44 -11.35
C ALA A 46 -3.70 8.72 -10.04
N ARG A 47 -4.83 8.01 -10.01
CA ARG A 47 -5.26 7.21 -8.87
C ARG A 47 -4.61 5.83 -8.92
N PRO A 48 -4.15 5.30 -7.78
CA PRO A 48 -3.74 3.90 -7.69
C PRO A 48 -4.88 3.01 -8.18
N GLN A 49 -4.57 2.05 -9.06
CA GLN A 49 -5.53 1.03 -9.40
C GLN A 49 -5.75 0.12 -8.16
N PRO A 50 -7.00 -0.21 -7.82
CA PRO A 50 -7.28 -1.12 -6.72
C PRO A 50 -6.64 -2.49 -7.03
N LEU A 51 -5.80 -2.98 -6.12
CA LEU A 51 -5.20 -4.29 -6.26
C LEU A 51 -6.25 -5.38 -6.13
N GLY A 52 -6.12 -6.43 -6.95
CA GLY A 52 -6.99 -7.59 -6.91
C GLY A 52 -8.25 -7.43 -7.76
N LYS A 53 -9.33 -8.06 -7.32
CA LYS A 53 -10.60 -8.21 -8.05
C LYS A 53 -11.74 -7.54 -7.26
N PRO A 54 -11.77 -6.20 -7.13
CA PRO A 54 -12.67 -5.51 -6.20
C PRO A 54 -14.15 -5.70 -6.57
N GLN A 55 -14.47 -5.68 -7.87
CA GLN A 55 -15.83 -5.92 -8.34
C GLN A 55 -16.28 -7.35 -8.04
N GLN A 56 -15.49 -8.36 -8.42
CA GLN A 56 -15.81 -9.75 -8.14
C GLN A 56 -15.90 -10.03 -6.64
N ARG A 57 -15.10 -9.32 -5.82
CA ARG A 57 -15.18 -9.42 -4.37
C ARG A 57 -16.49 -8.86 -3.84
N ALA A 58 -16.91 -7.68 -4.30
CA ALA A 58 -18.19 -7.09 -3.90
C ALA A 58 -19.38 -7.98 -4.31
N GLU A 59 -19.38 -8.50 -5.54
CA GLU A 59 -20.40 -9.44 -6.01
C GLU A 59 -20.39 -10.74 -5.20
N PHE A 60 -19.22 -11.27 -4.85
CA PHE A 60 -19.10 -12.45 -4.00
C PHE A 60 -19.70 -12.20 -2.62
N ASP A 61 -19.34 -11.09 -1.97
CA ASP A 61 -19.83 -10.74 -0.64
C ASP A 61 -21.38 -10.59 -0.65
N ALA A 62 -21.95 -10.02 -1.71
CA ALA A 62 -23.40 -9.95 -1.90
C ALA A 62 -24.05 -11.34 -2.04
N LEU A 63 -23.44 -12.26 -2.79
CA LEU A 63 -23.93 -13.64 -2.93
C LEU A 63 -23.87 -14.41 -1.60
N ILE A 64 -22.81 -14.22 -0.81
CA ILE A 64 -22.70 -14.82 0.53
C ILE A 64 -23.78 -14.27 1.47
N ALA A 65 -24.01 -12.94 1.46
CA ALA A 65 -25.05 -12.31 2.26
C ALA A 65 -26.45 -12.81 1.88
N ALA A 66 -26.68 -13.16 0.61
CA ALA A 66 -27.90 -13.79 0.13
C ALA A 66 -27.99 -15.30 0.46
N GLY A 67 -27.04 -15.86 1.21
CA GLY A 67 -27.04 -17.26 1.65
C GLY A 67 -26.44 -18.26 0.66
N MET A 68 -25.82 -17.80 -0.44
CA MET A 68 -25.19 -18.70 -1.41
C MET A 68 -23.95 -19.37 -0.82
N HIS A 69 -23.80 -20.68 -1.05
CA HIS A 69 -22.59 -21.40 -0.66
C HIS A 69 -21.33 -20.84 -1.36
N HIS A 70 -20.28 -20.56 -0.60
CA HIS A 70 -19.05 -19.89 -1.08
C HIS A 70 -18.42 -20.50 -2.34
N ALA A 71 -18.44 -21.82 -2.50
CA ALA A 71 -17.89 -22.46 -3.70
C ALA A 71 -18.70 -22.12 -4.97
N ARG A 72 -20.03 -22.01 -4.86
CA ARG A 72 -20.90 -21.61 -5.98
C ARG A 72 -20.74 -20.13 -6.29
N ALA A 73 -20.68 -19.28 -5.25
CA ALA A 73 -20.43 -17.86 -5.40
C ALA A 73 -19.09 -17.58 -6.10
N ALA A 74 -18.04 -18.33 -5.74
CA ALA A 74 -16.71 -18.22 -6.35
C ALA A 74 -16.73 -18.48 -7.86
N VAL A 75 -17.37 -19.58 -8.27
CA VAL A 75 -17.52 -19.93 -9.69
C VAL A 75 -18.32 -18.84 -10.42
N ARG A 76 -19.41 -18.35 -9.80
CA ARG A 76 -20.27 -17.33 -10.39
C ARG A 76 -19.56 -16.01 -10.68
N VAL A 77 -18.67 -15.58 -9.78
CA VAL A 77 -17.89 -14.33 -9.97
C VAL A 77 -16.56 -14.54 -10.72
N GLY A 78 -16.31 -15.76 -11.24
CA GLY A 78 -15.12 -16.06 -12.04
C GLY A 78 -13.82 -16.13 -11.22
N VAL A 79 -13.85 -16.69 -10.00
CA VAL A 79 -12.66 -17.01 -9.21
C VAL A 79 -12.60 -18.49 -8.83
N THR A 80 -11.41 -18.97 -8.46
CA THR A 80 -11.25 -20.36 -8.01
C THR A 80 -12.01 -20.60 -6.71
N THR A 81 -12.47 -21.83 -6.49
CA THR A 81 -13.13 -22.23 -5.23
C THR A 81 -12.24 -21.99 -4.01
N GLN A 82 -10.92 -22.16 -4.15
CA GLN A 82 -9.94 -21.83 -3.12
C GLN A 82 -9.89 -20.33 -2.81
N THR A 83 -9.94 -19.47 -3.84
CA THR A 83 -10.06 -18.02 -3.66
C THR A 83 -11.34 -17.66 -2.92
N GLY A 84 -12.48 -18.25 -3.29
CA GLY A 84 -13.75 -18.05 -2.57
C GLY A 84 -13.69 -18.51 -1.11
N ARG A 85 -13.06 -19.65 -0.83
CA ARG A 85 -12.82 -20.13 0.55
C ARG A 85 -11.96 -19.14 1.34
N TYR A 86 -10.93 -18.57 0.73
CA TYR A 86 -10.12 -17.53 1.39
C TYR A 86 -10.92 -16.26 1.65
N TRP A 87 -11.71 -15.79 0.69
CA TRP A 87 -12.55 -14.61 0.86
C TRP A 87 -13.56 -14.79 1.99
N MET A 88 -14.26 -15.93 2.03
CA MET A 88 -15.20 -16.28 3.10
C MET A 88 -14.54 -16.32 4.48
N ARG A 89 -13.28 -16.78 4.57
CA ARG A 89 -12.51 -16.81 5.83
C ARG A 89 -11.79 -15.49 6.13
N GLY A 90 -11.98 -14.42 5.36
CA GLY A 90 -11.25 -13.16 5.52
C GLY A 90 -9.73 -13.26 5.24
N VAL A 91 -9.27 -14.33 4.60
CA VAL A 91 -7.86 -14.55 4.26
C VAL A 91 -7.48 -13.74 3.03
N ARG A 92 -6.36 -13.01 3.12
CA ARG A 92 -5.84 -12.15 2.05
C ARG A 92 -4.51 -12.69 1.53
N LYS A 93 -4.32 -12.68 0.21
CA LYS A 93 -3.03 -13.02 -0.44
C LYS A 93 -2.35 -11.75 -0.92
N SER A 94 -1.04 -11.61 -0.65
CA SER A 94 -0.26 -10.43 -1.06
C SER A 94 1.22 -10.78 -1.23
N HIS A 95 1.76 -10.60 -2.44
CA HIS A 95 3.18 -10.83 -2.75
C HIS A 95 3.72 -12.17 -2.20
N GLY A 96 3.05 -13.28 -2.54
CA GLY A 96 3.41 -14.62 -2.05
C GLY A 96 3.04 -14.92 -0.59
N ARG A 97 2.54 -13.94 0.17
CA ARG A 97 2.13 -14.11 1.56
C ARG A 97 0.64 -14.39 1.70
N THR A 98 0.28 -15.08 2.76
CA THR A 98 -1.09 -15.35 3.21
C THR A 98 -1.29 -14.66 4.54
N ILE A 99 -2.25 -13.75 4.61
CA ILE A 99 -2.58 -12.95 5.78
C ILE A 99 -3.94 -13.42 6.28
N TYR A 100 -3.97 -13.90 7.52
CA TYR A 100 -5.17 -14.42 8.17
C TYR A 100 -5.84 -13.33 9.02
N PRO A 101 -7.14 -13.45 9.33
CA PRO A 101 -7.86 -12.45 10.12
C PRO A 101 -7.31 -12.24 11.53
N ASP A 102 -6.70 -13.27 12.11
CA ASP A 102 -6.05 -13.27 13.43
C ASP A 102 -4.69 -12.55 13.44
N GLY A 103 -4.27 -11.98 12.31
CA GLY A 103 -2.98 -11.32 12.15
C GLY A 103 -1.83 -12.26 11.84
N ARG A 104 -2.06 -13.59 11.81
CA ARG A 104 -1.03 -14.55 11.38
C ARG A 104 -0.67 -14.30 9.93
N VAL A 105 0.62 -14.36 9.61
CA VAL A 105 1.12 -14.24 8.23
C VAL A 105 2.01 -15.45 7.92
N THR A 106 1.76 -16.11 6.80
CA THR A 106 2.61 -17.19 6.27
C THR A 106 3.16 -16.82 4.89
N GLY A 107 4.32 -17.35 4.54
CA GLY A 107 5.00 -17.08 3.27
C GLY A 107 6.41 -16.52 3.49
N PRO A 108 7.06 -16.04 2.42
CA PRO A 108 8.42 -15.51 2.51
C PRO A 108 8.47 -14.26 3.41
N PRO A 109 9.60 -14.02 4.11
CA PRO A 109 9.80 -12.80 4.87
C PRO A 109 9.66 -11.58 3.94
N ALA A 110 9.20 -10.46 4.51
CA ALA A 110 9.15 -9.23 3.74
C ALA A 110 10.56 -8.88 3.24
N THR A 111 10.69 -8.58 1.94
CA THR A 111 11.96 -8.20 1.28
C THR A 111 12.61 -6.96 1.90
N ARG A 112 11.83 -6.16 2.62
CA ARG A 112 12.33 -5.17 3.58
C ARG A 112 11.70 -5.52 4.91
N ALA A 113 12.50 -6.00 5.86
CA ALA A 113 12.07 -5.99 7.25
C ALA A 113 11.59 -4.57 7.56
N ALA A 114 10.48 -4.44 8.28
CA ALA A 114 10.17 -3.17 8.91
C ALA A 114 11.44 -2.71 9.64
N ARG A 115 11.81 -1.44 9.51
CA ARG A 115 12.88 -0.90 10.35
C ARG A 115 12.38 -0.97 11.78
N ASN A 116 12.67 -2.09 12.45
CA ASN A 116 12.46 -2.29 13.88
C ASN A 116 13.60 -1.65 14.68
N ARG A 117 14.42 -0.78 14.06
CA ARG A 117 15.30 0.08 14.85
C ARG A 117 14.38 0.98 15.66
N PRO A 118 14.46 0.97 17.00
CA PRO A 118 13.83 2.03 17.78
C PRO A 118 14.33 3.36 17.21
N MET A 119 13.45 4.36 17.09
CA MET A 119 13.81 5.71 16.63
C MET A 119 14.69 6.45 17.67
N ASP A 120 15.56 5.76 18.40
CA ASP A 120 16.41 6.34 19.44
C ASP A 120 17.37 7.38 18.85
N GLU A 121 17.81 7.22 17.59
CA GLU A 121 18.66 8.20 16.89
C GLU A 121 17.99 9.56 16.66
N VAL A 122 16.66 9.67 16.78
CA VAL A 122 15.92 10.92 16.51
C VAL A 122 15.40 11.57 17.80
N VAL A 123 15.34 10.82 18.90
CA VAL A 123 14.97 11.35 20.22
C VAL A 123 16.08 12.29 20.71
N GLY A 124 15.74 13.54 21.03
CA GLY A 124 16.72 14.57 21.43
C GLY A 124 17.25 15.44 20.28
N THR A 125 16.90 15.15 19.02
CA THR A 125 17.22 16.03 17.86
C THR A 125 16.23 17.18 17.69
N GLY A 126 15.25 17.33 18.59
CA GLY A 126 14.14 18.29 18.49
C GLY A 126 13.04 17.89 17.50
N ARG A 127 13.23 16.80 16.75
CA ARG A 127 12.24 16.32 15.75
C ARG A 127 11.17 15.40 16.34
N LEU A 128 11.46 14.74 17.46
CA LEU A 128 10.52 13.95 18.25
C LEU A 128 10.68 14.26 19.73
N LEU A 129 9.56 14.23 20.46
CA LEU A 129 9.54 14.36 21.91
C LEU A 129 10.21 13.14 22.56
N SER A 130 11.06 13.41 23.55
CA SER A 130 11.61 12.42 24.47
C SER A 130 10.53 11.72 25.28
N LEU A 131 10.90 10.62 25.94
CA LEU A 131 10.00 9.95 26.87
C LEU A 131 9.57 10.90 28.00
N GLN A 132 10.50 11.68 28.54
CA GLN A 132 10.24 12.61 29.64
C GLN A 132 9.28 13.73 29.22
N GLU A 133 9.44 14.31 28.02
CA GLU A 133 8.52 15.32 27.50
C GLU A 133 7.12 14.76 27.26
N ARG A 134 7.02 13.52 26.77
CA ARG A 134 5.73 12.86 26.57
C ARG A 134 5.03 12.56 27.90
N LEU A 135 5.77 12.17 28.93
CA LEU A 135 5.23 11.96 30.27
C LEU A 135 4.77 13.28 30.90
N ALA A 136 5.57 14.35 30.78
CA ALA A 136 5.18 15.67 31.28
C ALA A 136 3.91 16.20 30.59
N ILE A 137 3.77 16.01 29.27
CA ILE A 137 2.54 16.37 28.55
C ILE A 137 1.38 15.48 29.00
N ALA A 138 1.59 14.18 29.18
CA ALA A 138 0.54 13.27 29.63
C ALA A 138 0.03 13.65 31.03
N ASP A 139 0.93 13.94 31.97
CA ASP A 139 0.60 14.38 33.32
C ASP A 139 -0.10 15.75 33.30
N GLY A 140 0.40 16.70 32.50
CA GLY A 140 -0.25 18.00 32.31
C GLY A 140 -1.66 17.90 31.71
N LEU A 141 -1.87 16.98 30.76
CA LEU A 141 -3.20 16.70 30.20
C LEU A 141 -4.16 16.08 31.22
N VAL A 142 -3.68 15.18 32.08
CA VAL A 142 -4.47 14.60 33.17
C VAL A 142 -4.86 15.67 34.19
N ASN A 143 -3.99 16.65 34.43
CA ASN A 143 -4.20 17.73 35.39
C ASN A 143 -4.82 19.01 34.79
N PHE A 144 -5.20 19.00 33.51
CA PHE A 144 -5.71 20.17 32.77
C PHE A 144 -4.79 21.41 32.78
N GLU A 145 -3.50 21.22 33.00
CA GLU A 145 -2.51 22.28 32.95
C GLU A 145 -2.08 22.50 31.48
N SER A 146 -2.57 23.58 30.88
CA SER A 146 -2.12 23.98 29.53
C SER A 146 -0.73 24.62 29.64
N MET A 147 0.25 24.12 28.88
CA MET A 147 1.58 24.73 28.75
C MET A 147 1.49 26.11 28.08
N ARG A 148 1.07 27.13 28.83
CA ARG A 148 1.26 28.54 28.52
C ARG A 148 2.13 29.15 29.60
N SER A 149 3.43 29.22 29.31
CA SER A 149 4.33 30.27 29.81
C SER A 149 5.21 30.72 28.66
#